data_AF-A0A842LY16-F1
#
_entry.id   AF-A0A842LY16-F1
#
_cell.length_a   1.000
_cell.length_b   1.000
_cell.length_c   1.000
_cell.angle_alpha   90.00
_cell.angle_beta   90.00
_cell.angle_gamma   90.00
#
_symmetry.space_group_name_H-M   'P 1'
#
loop_
_entity.id
_entity.type
_entity.pdbx_description
1 polymer ?
#
loop_
_entity_poly.entity_id
_entity_poly.type
_entity_poly.pdbx_seq_one_letter_code
_entity_poly.pdbx_strand_id
1 'polypeptide(L)'
;MYRKLKEDGMTNLWDRWAAQEQIRCKSFCAKGLSCQFCSNGPCRIIPGKLERGACGMDGDGMAMRYMLLRNAMGLSTYTYHAREVAKTLVATGEGKTPFKISDVAKLKDFAGRLGLDTNKPPESLAVELGRFMLSVINSDSNTSLKTV
;
A
#
# COMPACT_ATOMS: atom_id res chain seq x y z
N MET A 1 19.76 1.11 25.52
CA MET A 1 18.30 1.30 25.50
C MET A 1 17.53 0.09 26.05
N TYR A 2 17.75 -1.14 25.58
CA TYR A 2 17.04 -2.34 26.09
C TYR A 2 17.07 -2.50 27.62
N ARG A 3 18.26 -2.41 28.24
CA ARG A 3 18.42 -2.56 29.70
C ARG A 3 17.58 -1.56 30.49
N LYS A 4 17.61 -0.28 30.07
CA LYS A 4 16.83 0.80 30.68
C LYS A 4 15.32 0.54 30.61
N LEU A 5 14.80 0.16 29.44
CA LEU A 5 13.38 -0.19 29.29
C LEU A 5 12.97 -1.34 30.22
N LYS A 6 13.83 -2.33 30.37
CA LYS A 6 13.58 -3.50 31.23
C LYS A 6 13.62 -3.14 32.71
N GLU A 7 14.58 -2.32 33.14
CA GLU A 7 14.66 -1.79 34.51
C GLU A 7 13.42 -0.95 34.86
N ASP A 8 12.90 -0.19 33.90
CA ASP A 8 11.69 0.62 34.06
C ASP A 8 10.38 -0.18 33.94
N GLY A 9 10.45 -1.51 33.82
CA GLY A 9 9.27 -2.38 33.69
C GLY A 9 8.48 -2.21 32.40
N MET A 10 9.10 -1.63 31.35
CA MET A 10 8.47 -1.39 30.05
C MET A 10 8.76 -2.50 29.04
N THR A 11 7.76 -2.86 28.23
CA THR A 11 7.93 -3.84 27.15
C THR A 11 8.43 -3.20 25.86
N ASN A 12 9.28 -3.91 25.11
CA ASN A 12 9.69 -3.52 23.76
C ASN A 12 9.25 -4.54 22.69
N LEU A 13 9.68 -4.32 21.45
CA LEU A 13 9.35 -5.18 20.31
C LEU A 13 9.71 -6.66 20.55
N TRP A 14 10.89 -6.92 21.11
CA TRP A 14 11.39 -8.28 21.32
C TRP A 14 10.60 -9.02 22.38
N ASP A 15 10.28 -8.33 23.49
CA ASP A 15 9.49 -8.93 24.57
C ASP A 15 8.08 -9.31 24.06
N ARG A 16 7.44 -8.41 23.29
CA ARG A 16 6.13 -8.68 22.68
C ARG A 16 6.17 -9.76 21.60
N TRP A 17 7.23 -9.79 20.78
CA TRP A 17 7.40 -10.84 19.78
C TRP A 17 7.58 -12.21 20.44
N ALA A 18 8.43 -12.31 21.47
CA ALA A 18 8.69 -13.56 22.19
C ALA A 18 7.42 -14.09 22.86
N ALA A 19 6.61 -13.22 23.47
CA ALA A 19 5.32 -13.59 24.03
C ALA A 19 4.34 -14.13 22.96
N GLN A 20 4.28 -13.49 21.78
CA GLN A 20 3.42 -13.94 20.69
C GLN A 20 3.89 -15.24 20.03
N GLU A 21 5.20 -15.48 19.94
CA GLU A 21 5.75 -16.66 19.27
C GLU A 21 5.32 -17.97 19.93
N GLN A 22 5.11 -17.96 21.25
CA GLN A 22 4.65 -19.13 22.01
C GLN A 22 3.21 -19.54 21.65
N ILE A 23 2.35 -18.57 21.28
CA ILE A 23 0.93 -18.80 21.01
C ILE A 23 0.57 -18.70 19.53
N ARG A 24 1.54 -18.42 18.65
CA ARG A 24 1.30 -18.24 17.22
C ARG A 24 0.69 -19.51 16.61
N CYS A 25 -0.42 -19.35 15.87
CA CYS A 25 -1.11 -20.48 15.25
C CYS A 25 -0.32 -21.02 14.04
N LYS A 26 0.50 -22.06 14.29
CA LYS A 26 1.34 -22.75 13.29
C LYS A 26 0.54 -23.69 12.37
N SER A 27 -0.58 -24.22 12.85
CA SER A 27 -1.36 -25.22 12.12
C SER A 27 -2.19 -24.65 10.98
N PHE A 28 -2.70 -23.42 11.11
CA PHE A 28 -3.63 -22.83 10.14
C PHE A 28 -3.18 -21.44 9.67
N CYS A 29 -3.06 -20.47 10.58
CA CYS A 29 -2.79 -19.08 10.20
C CYS A 29 -1.43 -18.91 9.53
N ALA A 30 -0.38 -19.54 10.06
CA ALA A 30 0.95 -19.48 9.46
C ALA A 30 1.02 -20.15 8.07
N LYS A 31 0.14 -21.12 7.81
CA LYS A 31 0.05 -21.84 6.52
C LYS A 31 -0.92 -21.18 5.52
N GLY A 32 -1.62 -20.11 5.90
CA GLY A 32 -2.64 -19.49 5.05
C GLY A 32 -3.95 -20.28 4.93
N LEU A 33 -4.16 -21.29 5.78
CA LEU A 33 -5.32 -22.21 5.74
C LEU A 33 -6.46 -21.77 6.67
N SER A 34 -6.63 -20.46 6.88
CA SER A 34 -7.73 -19.92 7.68
C SER A 34 -8.28 -18.63 7.08
N CYS A 35 -9.60 -18.48 7.13
CA CYS A 35 -10.32 -17.33 6.57
C CYS A 35 -11.35 -16.79 7.58
N GLN A 36 -11.41 -15.46 7.73
CA GLN A 36 -12.28 -14.74 8.67
C GLN A 36 -13.05 -13.58 8.01
N PHE A 37 -13.19 -13.58 6.69
CA PHE A 37 -13.73 -12.44 5.95
C PHE A 37 -15.25 -12.35 5.89
N CYS A 38 -15.97 -13.23 6.59
CA CYS A 38 -17.44 -13.18 6.69
C CYS A 38 -17.91 -13.77 8.02
N SER A 39 -19.20 -13.59 8.31
CA SER A 39 -19.85 -14.05 9.54
C SER A 39 -19.94 -15.59 9.67
N ASN A 40 -19.77 -16.34 8.59
CA ASN A 40 -19.75 -17.81 8.62
C ASN A 40 -18.38 -18.39 9.01
N GLY A 41 -17.35 -17.55 9.18
CA GLY A 41 -16.03 -17.96 9.66
C GLY A 41 -15.93 -18.06 11.19
N PRO A 42 -14.74 -18.37 11.74
CA PRO A 42 -13.50 -18.68 11.05
C PRO A 42 -13.52 -20.06 10.38
N CYS A 43 -13.27 -20.11 9.07
CA CYS A 43 -13.05 -21.40 8.39
C CYS A 43 -11.58 -21.84 8.54
N ARG A 44 -11.33 -23.15 8.55
CA ARG A 44 -10.01 -23.77 8.57
C ARG A 44 -9.96 -24.95 7.60
N ILE A 45 -8.90 -25.04 6.82
CA ILE A 45 -8.67 -26.13 5.89
C ILE A 45 -7.75 -27.18 6.54
N ILE A 46 -8.17 -28.44 6.47
CA ILE A 46 -7.39 -29.61 6.91
C ILE A 46 -7.20 -30.51 5.68
N PRO A 47 -6.02 -30.49 5.04
CA PRO A 47 -5.74 -31.34 3.90
C PRO A 47 -6.04 -32.82 4.18
N GLY A 48 -6.74 -33.49 3.27
CA GLY A 48 -7.23 -34.86 3.36
C GLY A 48 -8.50 -35.06 4.19
N LYS A 49 -9.05 -34.02 4.85
CA LYS A 49 -10.19 -34.17 5.76
C LYS A 49 -11.27 -33.11 5.60
N LEU A 50 -10.89 -31.84 5.44
CA LEU A 50 -11.80 -30.71 5.33
C LEU A 50 -11.20 -29.69 4.36
N GLU A 51 -11.55 -29.83 3.08
CA GLU A 51 -10.90 -29.13 1.97
C GLU A 51 -11.57 -27.81 1.57
N ARG A 52 -12.69 -27.47 2.21
CA ARG A 52 -13.52 -26.33 1.80
C ARG A 52 -14.00 -25.55 3.02
N GLY A 53 -14.02 -24.22 2.89
CA GLY A 53 -14.72 -23.33 3.81
C GLY A 53 -16.23 -23.32 3.58
N ALA A 54 -16.97 -22.61 4.43
CA ALA A 54 -18.44 -22.55 4.36
C ALA A 54 -18.99 -22.07 3.01
N CYS A 55 -18.26 -21.21 2.30
CA CYS A 55 -18.64 -20.73 0.96
C CYS A 55 -18.09 -21.58 -0.21
N GLY A 56 -17.41 -22.70 0.07
CA GLY A 56 -16.81 -23.56 -0.96
C GLY A 56 -15.38 -23.16 -1.39
N MET A 57 -14.76 -22.16 -0.79
CA MET A 57 -13.35 -21.81 -1.06
C MET A 57 -12.39 -22.86 -0.48
N ASP A 58 -11.42 -23.32 -1.27
CA ASP A 58 -10.36 -24.24 -0.85
C ASP A 58 -9.13 -23.52 -0.27
N GLY A 59 -8.12 -24.29 0.15
CA GLY A 59 -6.88 -23.79 0.73
C GLY A 59 -6.10 -22.86 -0.20
N ASP A 60 -5.99 -23.19 -1.49
CA ASP A 60 -5.28 -22.37 -2.47
C ASP A 60 -5.97 -21.02 -2.67
N GLY A 61 -7.30 -21.03 -2.80
CA GLY A 61 -8.11 -19.81 -2.85
C GLY A 61 -7.97 -18.96 -1.59
N MET A 62 -7.90 -19.57 -0.40
CA MET A 62 -7.68 -18.85 0.86
C MET A 62 -6.30 -18.17 0.88
N ALA A 63 -5.25 -18.90 0.50
CA ALA A 63 -3.89 -18.37 0.47
C ALA A 63 -3.75 -17.20 -0.51
N MET A 64 -4.28 -17.35 -1.73
CA MET A 64 -4.24 -16.29 -2.76
C MET A 64 -5.05 -15.06 -2.37
N ARG A 65 -6.25 -15.24 -1.79
CA ARG A 65 -7.05 -14.11 -1.29
C ARG A 65 -6.31 -13.32 -0.21
N TYR A 66 -5.62 -14.02 0.69
CA TYR A 66 -4.86 -13.36 1.74
C TYR A 66 -3.64 -12.59 1.20
N MET A 67 -2.93 -13.17 0.22
CA MET A 67 -1.85 -12.48 -0.49
C MET A 67 -2.37 -11.21 -1.19
N LEU A 68 -3.48 -11.30 -1.93
CA LEU A 68 -4.10 -10.17 -2.61
C LEU A 68 -4.46 -9.04 -1.64
N LEU A 69 -5.11 -9.35 -0.52
CA LEU A 69 -5.51 -8.35 0.47
C LEU A 69 -4.30 -7.68 1.14
N ARG A 70 -3.22 -8.44 1.42
CA ARG A 70 -1.97 -7.86 1.90
C ARG A 70 -1.35 -6.88 0.90
N ASN A 71 -1.36 -7.25 -0.38
CA ASN A 71 -0.89 -6.38 -1.44
C ASN A 71 -1.75 -5.12 -1.55
N ALA A 72 -3.08 -5.26 -1.49
CA ALA A 72 -4.01 -4.13 -1.53
C ALA A 72 -3.85 -3.14 -0.37
N MET A 73 -3.57 -3.64 0.84
CA MET A 73 -3.26 -2.80 2.00
C MET A 73 -2.00 -1.96 1.76
N GLY A 74 -0.92 -2.57 1.26
CA GLY A 74 0.32 -1.87 0.94
C GLY A 74 0.13 -0.85 -0.19
N LEU A 75 -0.51 -1.28 -1.29
CA LEU A 75 -0.80 -0.43 -2.44
C LEU A 75 -1.60 0.81 -2.02
N SER A 76 -2.61 0.66 -1.18
CA SER A 76 -3.42 1.77 -0.65
C SER A 76 -2.57 2.84 0.02
N THR A 77 -1.56 2.45 0.81
CA THR A 77 -0.66 3.39 1.48
C THR A 77 0.21 4.16 0.48
N TYR A 78 0.80 3.49 -0.51
CA TYR A 78 1.62 4.14 -1.52
C TYR A 78 0.81 5.03 -2.45
N THR A 79 -0.40 4.60 -2.84
CA THR A 79 -1.32 5.43 -3.63
C THR A 79 -1.73 6.69 -2.87
N TYR A 80 -2.02 6.58 -1.57
CA TYR A 80 -2.29 7.75 -0.74
C TYR A 80 -1.09 8.70 -0.70
N HIS A 81 0.12 8.19 -0.47
CA HIS A 81 1.34 9.00 -0.47
C HIS A 81 1.51 9.73 -1.82
N ALA A 82 1.43 9.01 -2.94
CA ALA A 82 1.58 9.57 -4.27
C ALA A 82 0.53 10.67 -4.55
N ARG A 83 -0.72 10.45 -4.11
CA ARG A 83 -1.81 11.44 -4.20
C ARG A 83 -1.51 12.70 -3.41
N GLU A 84 -1.03 12.59 -2.17
CA GLU A 84 -0.70 13.78 -1.37
C GLU A 84 0.51 14.53 -1.94
N VAL A 85 1.53 13.83 -2.43
CA VAL A 85 2.65 14.46 -3.16
C VAL A 85 2.16 15.20 -4.41
N ALA A 86 1.28 14.60 -5.20
CA ALA A 86 0.72 15.24 -6.40
C ALA A 86 -0.09 16.51 -6.04
N LYS A 87 -0.91 16.47 -4.98
CA LYS A 87 -1.62 17.65 -4.49
C LYS A 87 -0.66 18.74 -4.02
N THR A 88 0.39 18.39 -3.28
CA THR A 88 1.41 19.35 -2.84
C THR A 88 2.11 19.96 -4.04
N LEU A 89 2.42 19.18 -5.08
CA LEU A 89 3.04 19.68 -6.30
C LEU A 89 2.13 20.70 -7.02
N VAL A 90 0.83 20.40 -7.15
CA VAL A 90 -0.16 21.34 -7.69
C VAL A 90 -0.20 22.62 -6.85
N ALA A 91 -0.36 22.52 -5.54
CA ALA A 91 -0.44 23.68 -4.66
C ALA A 91 0.85 24.51 -4.69
N THR A 92 2.02 23.87 -4.83
CA THR A 92 3.32 24.53 -4.95
C THR A 92 3.40 25.32 -6.26
N GLY A 93 3.03 24.72 -7.39
CA GLY A 93 2.98 25.41 -8.68
C GLY A 93 1.94 26.55 -8.72
N GLU A 94 0.88 26.47 -7.92
CA GLU A 94 -0.10 27.55 -7.74
C GLU A 94 0.34 28.63 -6.72
N GLY A 95 1.53 28.52 -6.12
CA GLY A 95 2.04 29.47 -5.13
C GLY A 95 1.33 29.42 -3.77
N LYS A 96 0.62 28.33 -3.47
CA LYS A 96 -0.20 28.17 -2.25
C LYS A 96 0.54 27.45 -1.11
N THR A 97 1.85 27.25 -1.24
CA THR A 97 2.67 26.55 -0.24
C THR A 97 4.00 27.29 -0.03
N PRO A 98 4.69 27.08 1.10
CA PRO A 98 6.03 27.61 1.31
C PRO A 98 7.14 26.84 0.56
N PHE A 99 6.79 25.78 -0.19
CA PHE A 99 7.76 24.98 -0.93
C PHE A 99 8.14 25.64 -2.25
N LYS A 100 9.25 25.17 -2.84
CA LYS A 100 9.73 25.58 -4.16
C LYS A 100 10.11 24.36 -4.99
N ILE A 101 10.02 24.48 -6.32
CA ILE A 101 10.54 23.47 -7.23
C ILE A 101 12.06 23.53 -7.21
N SER A 102 12.70 22.58 -6.52
CA SER A 102 14.15 22.54 -6.35
C SER A 102 14.88 21.89 -7.53
N ASP A 103 14.22 20.98 -8.25
CA ASP A 103 14.83 20.18 -9.31
C ASP A 103 13.97 20.25 -10.58
N VAL A 104 14.19 21.31 -11.37
CA VAL A 104 13.44 21.56 -12.61
C VAL A 104 13.79 20.54 -13.69
N ALA A 105 15.04 20.05 -13.72
CA ALA A 105 15.47 19.05 -14.69
C ALA A 105 14.69 17.74 -14.51
N LYS A 106 14.55 17.27 -13.25
CA LYS A 106 13.75 16.07 -12.93
C LYS A 106 12.27 16.28 -13.22
N LEU A 107 11.72 17.47 -12.93
CA LEU A 107 10.35 17.80 -13.27
C LEU A 107 10.09 17.65 -14.78
N LYS A 108 10.98 18.21 -15.61
CA LYS A 108 10.88 18.13 -17.07
C LYS A 108 11.09 16.71 -17.60
N ASP A 109 12.07 15.98 -17.09
CA ASP A 109 12.29 14.57 -17.47
C ASP A 109 11.06 13.72 -17.18
N PHE A 110 10.49 13.82 -15.98
CA PHE A 110 9.32 13.02 -15.60
C PHE A 110 8.08 13.40 -16.40
N ALA A 111 7.83 14.70 -16.58
CA ALA A 111 6.74 15.18 -17.41
C ALA A 111 6.87 14.73 -18.88
N GLY A 112 8.09 14.80 -19.44
CA GLY A 112 8.38 14.37 -20.81
C GLY A 112 8.16 12.87 -21.03
N ARG A 113 8.55 12.02 -20.07
CA ARG A 113 8.28 10.57 -20.13
C ARG A 113 6.79 10.25 -20.15
N LEU A 114 5.96 11.12 -19.60
CA LEU A 114 4.50 11.00 -19.58
C LEU A 114 3.82 11.70 -20.77
N GLY A 115 4.61 12.22 -21.73
CA GLY A 115 4.11 12.88 -22.94
C GLY A 115 3.57 14.29 -22.70
N LEU A 116 3.91 14.94 -21.59
CA LEU A 116 3.54 16.32 -21.30
C LEU A 116 4.51 17.30 -21.97
N ASP A 117 4.02 18.48 -22.34
CA ASP A 117 4.84 19.54 -22.94
C ASP A 117 5.77 20.20 -21.91
N THR A 118 7.08 19.99 -22.07
CA THR A 118 8.12 20.45 -21.14
C THR A 118 8.60 21.89 -21.39
N ASN A 119 8.10 22.57 -22.43
CA ASN A 119 8.49 23.95 -22.76
C ASN A 119 7.78 25.02 -21.90
N LYS A 120 6.97 24.58 -20.94
CA LYS A 120 6.22 25.44 -20.01
C LYS A 120 7.09 25.95 -18.86
N PRO A 121 6.67 27.06 -18.20
CA PRO A 121 7.25 27.47 -16.93
C PRO A 121 7.19 26.34 -15.89
N PRO A 122 8.22 26.18 -15.02
CA PRO A 122 8.27 25.10 -14.04
C PRO A 122 7.02 25.00 -13.15
N GLU A 123 6.46 26.14 -12.76
CA GLU A 123 5.26 26.24 -11.91
C GLU A 123 4.03 25.67 -12.63
N SER A 124 3.82 26.08 -13.88
CA SER A 124 2.71 25.57 -14.69
C SER A 124 2.87 24.07 -15.01
N LEU A 125 4.09 23.64 -15.29
CA LEU A 125 4.39 22.22 -15.55
C LEU A 125 4.17 21.36 -14.29
N ALA A 126 4.50 21.88 -13.11
CA ALA A 126 4.22 21.22 -11.83
C ALA A 126 2.71 21.03 -11.59
N VAL A 127 1.90 22.05 -11.89
CA VAL A 127 0.43 21.95 -11.81
C VAL A 127 -0.10 20.90 -12.77
N GLU A 128 0.35 20.92 -14.02
CA GLU A 128 -0.10 19.98 -15.04
C GLU A 128 0.28 18.54 -14.69
N LEU A 129 1.54 18.31 -14.31
CA LEU A 129 2.02 16.98 -13.90
C LEU A 129 1.25 16.47 -12.67
N GLY A 130 1.07 17.31 -11.65
CA GLY A 130 0.34 16.91 -10.45
C GLY A 130 -1.12 16.56 -10.75
N ARG A 131 -1.80 17.33 -11.61
CA ARG A 131 -3.17 17.03 -12.07
C ARG A 131 -3.24 15.76 -12.92
N PHE A 132 -2.25 15.53 -13.78
CA PHE A 132 -2.13 14.30 -14.55
C PHE A 132 -2.01 13.09 -13.63
N MET A 133 -1.12 13.12 -12.64
CA MET A 133 -0.96 12.03 -11.68
C MET A 133 -2.24 11.74 -10.89
N LEU A 134 -2.96 12.79 -10.47
CA LEU A 134 -4.26 12.64 -9.81
C LEU A 134 -5.31 12.03 -10.73
N SER A 135 -5.30 12.38 -12.02
CA SER A 135 -6.18 11.76 -13.02
C SER A 135 -5.86 10.28 -13.21
N VAL A 136 -4.58 9.92 -13.31
CA VAL A 136 -4.15 8.52 -13.50
C VAL A 136 -4.52 7.65 -12.29
N ILE A 137 -4.35 8.15 -11.07
CA ILE A 137 -4.74 7.41 -9.84
C ILE A 137 -6.24 7.10 -9.81
N ASN A 138 -7.08 7.93 -10.44
CA ASN A 138 -8.53 7.78 -10.46
C ASN A 138 -9.06 7.24 -11.81
N SER A 139 -8.20 6.70 -12.68
CA SER A 139 -8.63 6.16 -13.97
C SER A 139 -9.47 4.89 -13.79
N ASP A 140 -10.43 4.68 -14.69
CA ASP A 140 -11.22 3.45 -14.75
C ASP A 140 -10.34 2.23 -15.06
N SER A 141 -10.72 1.06 -14.53
CA SER A 141 -10.00 -0.20 -14.74
C SER A 141 -9.90 -0.63 -16.21
N ASN A 142 -10.77 -0.12 -17.08
CA ASN A 142 -10.73 -0.42 -18.52
C ASN A 142 -9.77 0.50 -19.31
N THR A 143 -9.18 1.51 -18.65
CA THR A 143 -8.23 2.43 -19.30
C THR A 143 -6.80 2.00 -18.97
N SER A 144 -5.97 1.82 -20.00
CA SER A 144 -4.54 1.57 -19.78
C SER A 144 -3.91 2.76 -19.08
N LEU A 145 -3.16 2.51 -18.01
CA LEU A 145 -2.42 3.54 -17.30
C LEU A 145 -1.35 4.11 -18.22
N LYS A 146 -1.33 5.43 -18.38
CA LYS A 146 -0.34 6.16 -19.21
C LYS A 146 1.02 6.32 -18.52
N THR A 147 1.24 5.63 -17.41
CA THR A 147 2.46 5.64 -16.61
C THR A 147 3.30 4.38 -16.78
N VAL A 148 2.85 3.44 -17.62
CA VAL A 148 3.48 2.12 -17.85
C VAL A 148 3.70 1.91 -19.34
#